data_AF-A0AAV5XKE1-F1
#
_entry.id   AF-A0AAV5XKE1-F1
#
_cell.length_a   1.000
_cell.length_b   1.000
_cell.length_c   1.000
_cell.angle_alpha   90.00
_cell.angle_beta   90.00
_cell.angle_gamma   90.00
#
_symmetry.space_group_name_H-M   'P 1'
#
loop_
_entity.id
_entity.type
_entity.pdbx_description
1 polymer ?
#
loop_
_entity_poly.entity_id
_entity_poly.type
_entity_poly.pdbx_seq_one_letter_code
_entity_poly.pdbx_strand_id
1 'polypeptide(L)'
;MIPDFVAVGHVTLDRTAGVVRPGGAAYYAAITAHRLGLRVGVLTSFGPDFPADALPPGVEIINLPSDRTTIYELKPLPSGRQLTLRARAEDLEASRLPAEWRAAPLALLCPIVNEVDPAFAAAFPDASVGADAQGWLRRRGPGGAVTPQEWEDAGLVLPHLQLLVVSDE
;
A
#
# COMPACT_ATOMS: atom_id res chain seq x y z
N MET A 1 20.30 -6.06 0.96
CA MET A 1 20.94 -4.71 0.97
C MET A 1 20.01 -3.80 1.75
N ILE A 2 20.46 -2.72 2.41
CA ILE A 2 19.52 -1.81 3.11
C ILE A 2 18.96 -0.82 2.08
N PRO A 3 17.63 -0.75 1.86
CA PRO A 3 17.01 0.26 1.01
C PRO A 3 17.14 1.67 1.59
N ASP A 4 17.15 2.68 0.72
CA ASP A 4 17.04 4.09 1.14
C ASP A 4 15.58 4.45 1.45
N PHE A 5 14.63 3.73 0.86
CA PHE A 5 13.19 3.95 1.03
C PHE A 5 12.43 2.61 1.03
N VAL A 6 11.53 2.43 1.99
CA VAL A 6 10.64 1.26 2.08
C VAL A 6 9.18 1.69 1.95
N ALA A 7 8.46 1.12 0.98
CA ALA A 7 7.00 1.20 0.91
C ALA A 7 6.36 -0.07 1.46
N VAL A 8 5.36 0.08 2.32
CA VAL A 8 4.59 -1.06 2.88
C VAL A 8 3.12 -0.90 2.53
N GLY A 9 2.57 -1.79 1.72
CA GLY A 9 1.16 -1.75 1.32
C GLY A 9 0.88 -2.58 0.09
N HIS A 10 -0.39 -2.82 -0.24
CA HIS A 10 -0.74 -3.58 -1.44
C HIS A 10 -0.41 -2.81 -2.72
N VAL A 11 0.19 -3.54 -3.66
CA VAL A 11 0.02 -3.26 -5.09
C VAL A 11 -1.36 -3.74 -5.52
N THR A 12 -1.94 -3.10 -6.52
CA THR A 12 -3.28 -3.43 -7.01
C THR A 12 -3.31 -3.72 -8.49
N LEU A 13 -4.41 -4.33 -8.90
CA LEU A 13 -4.90 -4.27 -10.28
C LEU A 13 -6.19 -3.44 -10.30
N ASP A 14 -6.09 -2.23 -10.83
CA ASP A 14 -7.20 -1.30 -10.92
C ASP A 14 -7.91 -1.46 -12.27
N ARG A 15 -9.21 -1.75 -12.22
CA ARG A 15 -10.08 -1.94 -13.39
C ARG A 15 -10.90 -0.69 -13.63
N THR A 16 -10.74 -0.05 -14.78
CA THR A 16 -11.53 1.12 -15.19
C THR A 16 -11.97 0.95 -16.63
N ALA A 17 -13.30 1.00 -16.87
CA ALA A 17 -13.87 0.84 -18.22
C ALA A 17 -13.32 -0.38 -18.99
N GLY A 18 -13.13 -1.51 -18.30
CA GLY A 18 -12.61 -2.76 -18.87
C GLY A 18 -11.08 -2.83 -19.02
N VAL A 19 -10.36 -1.73 -18.79
CA VAL A 19 -8.88 -1.71 -18.79
C VAL A 19 -8.37 -2.02 -17.39
N VAL A 20 -7.43 -2.95 -17.29
CA VAL A 20 -6.75 -3.33 -16.04
C VAL A 20 -5.35 -2.72 -16.03
N ARG A 21 -4.95 -2.09 -14.92
CA ARG A 21 -3.61 -1.52 -14.76
C ARG A 21 -3.04 -1.83 -13.37
N PRO A 22 -1.73 -2.07 -13.25
CA PRO A 22 -1.05 -2.05 -11.95
C PRO A 22 -1.24 -0.70 -11.26
N GLY A 23 -1.43 -0.74 -9.94
CA GLY A 23 -1.68 0.44 -9.12
C GLY A 23 -1.40 0.19 -7.65
N GLY A 24 -2.06 0.95 -6.79
CA GLY A 24 -1.87 0.93 -5.34
C GLY A 24 -0.88 2.01 -4.88
N ALA A 25 -1.07 2.50 -3.65
CA ALA A 25 -0.23 3.55 -3.10
C ALA A 25 1.25 3.12 -3.00
N ALA A 26 1.49 1.87 -2.58
CA ALA A 26 2.85 1.30 -2.51
C ALA A 26 3.54 1.26 -3.89
N TYR A 27 2.80 0.93 -4.95
CA TYR A 27 3.31 0.91 -6.32
C TYR A 27 3.78 2.29 -6.80
N TYR A 28 2.93 3.32 -6.64
CA TYR A 28 3.27 4.68 -7.06
C TYR A 28 4.38 5.28 -6.21
N ALA A 29 4.39 5.02 -4.90
CA ALA A 29 5.46 5.44 -4.01
C ALA A 29 6.81 4.83 -4.42
N ALA A 30 6.84 3.52 -4.68
CA ALA A 30 8.04 2.81 -5.09
C ALA A 30 8.62 3.32 -6.40
N ILE A 31 7.77 3.49 -7.43
CA ILE A 31 8.19 4.04 -8.73
C ILE A 31 8.74 5.45 -8.58
N THR A 32 8.09 6.28 -7.76
CA THR A 32 8.50 7.67 -7.55
C THR A 32 9.87 7.73 -6.86
N ALA A 33 10.03 7.01 -5.74
CA ALA A 33 11.30 6.95 -5.01
C ALA A 33 12.44 6.40 -5.89
N HIS A 34 12.18 5.35 -6.67
CA HIS A 34 13.15 4.76 -7.57
C HIS A 34 13.60 5.76 -8.66
N ARG A 35 12.65 6.49 -9.26
CA ARG A 35 12.95 7.52 -10.28
C ARG A 35 13.69 8.72 -9.72
N LEU A 36 13.62 8.96 -8.42
CA LEU A 36 14.43 9.96 -7.71
C LEU A 36 15.85 9.45 -7.39
N GLY A 37 16.20 8.23 -7.78
CA GLY A 37 17.53 7.64 -7.62
C GLY A 37 17.75 6.90 -6.31
N LEU A 38 16.67 6.63 -5.54
CA LEU A 38 16.76 5.88 -4.29
C LEU A 38 16.78 4.37 -4.54
N ARG A 39 17.45 3.62 -3.66
CA ARG A 39 17.29 2.17 -3.56
C ARG A 39 15.99 1.87 -2.83
N VAL A 40 15.09 1.14 -3.46
CA VAL A 40 13.71 0.96 -2.98
C VAL A 40 13.45 -0.48 -2.59
N GLY A 41 12.90 -0.67 -1.40
CA GLY A 41 12.26 -1.91 -0.95
C GLY A 41 10.74 -1.75 -0.94
N VAL A 42 10.02 -2.78 -1.38
CA VAL A 42 8.55 -2.83 -1.31
C VAL A 42 8.12 -4.10 -0.61
N LEU A 43 7.44 -3.95 0.52
CA LEU A 43 6.75 -5.05 1.19
C LEU A 43 5.28 -4.99 0.82
N THR A 44 4.80 -6.01 0.12
CA THR A 44 3.47 -6.02 -0.48
C THR A 44 2.88 -7.43 -0.53
N SER A 45 1.64 -7.56 -1.01
CA SER A 45 0.99 -8.84 -1.28
C SER A 45 0.29 -8.79 -2.64
N PHE A 46 0.55 -9.79 -3.46
CA PHE A 46 -0.12 -10.00 -4.74
C PHE A 46 -0.12 -11.48 -5.15
N GLY A 47 -1.05 -11.81 -6.04
CA GLY A 47 -1.18 -13.14 -6.62
C GLY A 47 -0.50 -13.28 -7.98
N PRO A 48 -0.57 -14.49 -8.59
CA PRO A 48 0.07 -14.76 -9.88
C PRO A 48 -0.52 -13.94 -11.04
N ASP A 49 -1.60 -13.19 -10.81
CA ASP A 49 -2.23 -12.28 -11.76
C ASP A 49 -1.55 -10.90 -11.85
N PHE A 50 -0.61 -10.58 -10.95
CA PHE A 50 0.15 -9.33 -11.02
C PHE A 50 1.30 -9.42 -12.05
N PRO A 51 1.46 -8.44 -12.95
CA PRO A 51 2.53 -8.47 -13.95
C PRO A 51 3.93 -8.40 -13.32
N ALA A 52 4.82 -9.30 -13.73
CA ALA A 52 6.17 -9.40 -13.19
C ALA A 52 7.04 -8.15 -13.48
N ASP A 53 6.71 -7.39 -14.52
CA ASP A 53 7.40 -6.18 -14.97
C ASP A 53 6.69 -4.89 -14.54
N ALA A 54 5.68 -4.98 -13.68
CA ALA A 54 4.92 -3.81 -13.22
C ALA A 54 5.82 -2.81 -12.47
N LEU A 55 6.72 -3.30 -11.59
CA LEU A 55 7.67 -2.46 -10.88
C LEU A 55 9.01 -2.37 -11.63
N PRO A 56 9.71 -1.22 -11.58
CA PRO A 56 10.98 -1.03 -12.26
C PRO A 56 12.05 -2.06 -11.85
N PRO A 57 12.93 -2.48 -12.78
CA PRO A 57 14.10 -3.28 -12.43
C PRO A 57 14.93 -2.59 -11.34
N GLY A 58 15.39 -3.34 -10.35
CA GLY A 58 16.19 -2.82 -9.23
C GLY A 58 15.38 -2.38 -8.00
N VAL A 59 14.05 -2.39 -8.07
CA VAL A 59 13.20 -2.37 -6.86
C VAL A 59 13.26 -3.76 -6.20
N GLU A 60 13.60 -3.82 -4.92
CA GLU A 60 13.59 -5.05 -4.14
C GLU A 60 12.16 -5.31 -3.65
N ILE A 61 11.59 -6.48 -3.96
CA ILE A 61 10.19 -6.80 -3.68
C ILE A 61 10.13 -7.98 -2.72
N ILE A 62 9.43 -7.79 -1.62
CA ILE A 62 9.00 -8.87 -0.74
C ILE A 62 7.49 -9.00 -0.91
N ASN A 63 7.10 -10.06 -1.62
CA ASN A 63 5.71 -10.41 -1.81
C ASN A 63 5.28 -11.44 -0.76
N LEU A 64 4.24 -11.14 0.01
CA LEU A 64 3.46 -12.12 0.73
C LEU A 64 2.49 -12.76 -0.29
N PRO A 65 2.71 -14.00 -0.73
CA PRO A 65 1.91 -14.57 -1.81
C PRO A 65 0.44 -14.68 -1.42
N SER A 66 -0.45 -14.30 -2.34
CA SER A 66 -1.90 -14.51 -2.21
C SER A 66 -2.44 -15.25 -3.43
N ASP A 67 -3.64 -15.82 -3.33
CA ASP A 67 -4.31 -16.44 -4.49
C ASP A 67 -4.65 -15.40 -5.57
N ARG A 68 -4.90 -14.15 -5.17
CA ARG A 68 -5.24 -13.04 -6.07
C ARG A 68 -4.66 -11.73 -5.60
N THR A 69 -4.31 -10.89 -6.55
CA THR A 69 -3.96 -9.49 -6.26
C THR A 69 -5.17 -8.71 -5.76
N THR A 70 -4.95 -7.70 -4.91
CA THR A 70 -6.00 -6.75 -4.54
C THR A 70 -6.51 -6.05 -5.80
N ILE A 71 -7.81 -6.15 -6.05
CA ILE A 71 -8.42 -5.63 -7.28
C ILE A 71 -9.51 -4.64 -6.91
N TYR A 72 -9.34 -3.40 -7.37
CA TYR A 72 -10.40 -2.41 -7.39
C TYR A 72 -11.04 -2.32 -8.76
N GLU A 73 -12.35 -2.17 -8.78
CA GLU A 73 -13.09 -1.72 -9.95
C GLU A 73 -13.60 -0.31 -9.72
N LEU A 74 -13.25 0.58 -10.65
CA LEU A 74 -13.63 1.98 -10.66
C LEU A 74 -14.69 2.17 -11.74
N LYS A 75 -15.90 2.53 -11.32
CA LYS A 75 -16.98 2.94 -12.21
C LYS A 75 -17.12 4.45 -12.17
N PRO A 76 -16.87 5.17 -13.27
CA PRO A 76 -17.14 6.60 -13.35
C PRO A 76 -18.62 6.87 -13.10
N LEU A 77 -18.92 7.93 -12.34
CA LEU A 77 -20.26 8.46 -12.13
C LEU A 77 -20.31 9.90 -12.66
N PRO A 78 -21.51 10.48 -12.90
CA PRO A 78 -21.62 11.90 -13.26
C PRO A 78 -20.94 12.84 -12.26
N SER A 79 -20.93 12.47 -10.98
CA SER A 79 -20.11 13.10 -9.94
C SER A 79 -19.21 12.06 -9.27
N GLY A 80 -17.90 12.17 -9.49
CA GLY A 80 -16.90 11.31 -8.87
C GLY A 80 -16.85 9.89 -9.46
N ARG A 81 -16.65 8.90 -8.58
CA ARG A 81 -16.47 7.49 -8.96
C ARG A 81 -17.01 6.58 -7.87
N GLN A 82 -17.49 5.41 -8.26
CA GLN A 82 -17.78 4.32 -7.35
C GLN A 82 -16.60 3.35 -7.37
N LEU A 83 -16.00 3.09 -6.20
CA LEU A 83 -14.99 2.04 -6.03
C LEU A 83 -15.64 0.77 -5.49
N THR A 84 -15.28 -0.36 -6.08
CA THR A 84 -15.69 -1.69 -5.61
C THR A 84 -14.47 -2.59 -5.45
N LEU A 85 -14.26 -3.13 -4.27
CA LEU A 85 -13.23 -4.13 -4.01
C LEU A 85 -13.70 -5.51 -4.53
N ARG A 86 -13.02 -6.01 -5.56
CA ARG A 86 -13.31 -7.30 -6.21
C ARG A 86 -12.47 -8.46 -5.68
N ALA A 87 -11.31 -8.15 -5.13
CA ALA A 87 -10.47 -9.09 -4.38
C ALA A 87 -9.53 -8.31 -3.46
N ARG A 88 -9.04 -9.00 -2.45
CA ARG A 88 -8.07 -8.49 -1.47
C ARG A 88 -7.00 -9.57 -1.31
N ALA A 89 -5.74 -9.16 -1.36
CA ALA A 89 -4.59 -10.02 -1.10
C ALA A 89 -4.37 -10.20 0.43
N GLU A 90 -3.28 -10.85 0.83
CA GLU A 90 -3.00 -11.18 2.23
C GLU A 90 -2.66 -9.95 3.08
N ASP A 91 -3.02 -9.98 4.37
CA ASP A 91 -2.58 -8.95 5.31
C ASP A 91 -1.06 -8.89 5.42
N LEU A 92 -0.54 -7.67 5.51
CA LEU A 92 0.87 -7.43 5.76
C LEU A 92 1.09 -7.39 7.27
N GLU A 93 1.88 -8.33 7.76
CA GLU A 93 2.28 -8.41 9.16
C GLU A 93 3.67 -7.79 9.37
N ALA A 94 3.84 -7.00 10.44
CA ALA A 94 5.14 -6.37 10.74
C ALA A 94 6.28 -7.38 10.97
N SER A 95 5.93 -8.61 11.34
CA SER A 95 6.87 -9.73 11.49
C SER A 95 7.60 -10.10 10.19
N ARG A 96 7.02 -9.76 9.03
CA ARG A 96 7.56 -10.07 7.70
C ARG A 96 8.55 -9.03 7.19
N LEU A 97 8.71 -7.91 7.90
CA LEU A 97 9.72 -6.93 7.57
C LEU A 97 11.13 -7.50 7.85
N PRO A 98 12.03 -7.58 6.86
CA PRO A 98 13.41 -8.01 7.08
C PRO A 98 14.09 -7.15 8.12
N ALA A 99 14.95 -7.77 8.94
CA ALA A 99 15.68 -7.06 9.97
C ALA A 99 16.53 -5.92 9.39
N GLU A 100 17.13 -6.13 8.22
CA GLU A 100 17.94 -5.14 7.51
C GLU A 100 17.13 -3.94 7.00
N TRP A 101 15.85 -4.13 6.63
CA TRP A 101 15.00 -3.04 6.13
C TRP A 101 14.54 -2.09 7.23
N ARG A 102 14.58 -2.54 8.50
CA ARG A 102 14.27 -1.68 9.66
C ARG A 102 15.24 -0.50 9.81
N ALA A 103 16.43 -0.60 9.22
CA ALA A 103 17.43 0.45 9.19
C ALA A 103 17.28 1.42 8.00
N ALA A 104 16.24 1.26 7.16
CA ALA A 104 15.97 2.20 6.08
C ALA A 104 15.64 3.60 6.66
N PRO A 105 16.21 4.68 6.12
CA PRO A 105 16.02 6.02 6.68
C PRO A 105 14.63 6.61 6.37
N LEU A 106 13.94 6.08 5.37
CA LEU A 106 12.60 6.52 4.95
C LEU A 106 11.67 5.32 4.84
N ALA A 107 10.48 5.45 5.43
CA ALA A 107 9.41 4.47 5.28
C ALA A 107 8.08 5.16 4.98
N LEU A 108 7.28 4.57 4.09
CA LEU A 108 5.93 5.03 3.80
C LEU A 108 4.96 3.85 3.96
N LEU A 109 4.03 4.00 4.89
CA LEU A 109 2.89 3.09 5.03
C LEU A 109 1.82 3.50 4.02
N CYS A 110 1.43 2.56 3.18
CA CYS A 110 0.60 2.77 2.00
C CYS A 110 -0.64 1.84 2.00
N PRO A 111 -1.41 1.74 3.11
CA PRO A 111 -2.61 0.94 3.13
C PRO A 111 -3.60 1.42 2.08
N ILE A 112 -4.32 0.49 1.47
CA ILE A 112 -5.43 0.80 0.55
C ILE A 112 -6.75 0.16 0.97
N VAL A 113 -6.73 -0.88 1.80
CA VAL A 113 -7.88 -1.68 2.22
C VAL A 113 -7.67 -2.35 3.60
N ASN A 114 -7.23 -1.56 4.58
CA ASN A 114 -6.92 -2.02 5.96
C ASN A 114 -6.02 -3.27 6.01
N GLU A 115 -5.06 -3.40 5.10
CA GLU A 115 -4.16 -4.56 5.03
C GLU A 115 -2.86 -4.41 5.81
N VAL A 116 -2.52 -3.18 6.22
CA VAL A 116 -1.23 -2.87 6.84
C VAL A 116 -1.39 -2.87 8.36
N ASP A 117 -0.70 -3.81 9.01
CA ASP A 117 -0.59 -3.90 10.47
C ASP A 117 -0.08 -2.57 11.08
N PRO A 118 -0.80 -1.96 12.04
CA PRO A 118 -0.36 -0.76 12.75
C PRO A 118 1.06 -0.85 13.35
N ALA A 119 1.52 -2.06 13.69
CA ALA A 119 2.86 -2.28 14.26
C ALA A 119 4.00 -1.90 13.31
N PHE A 120 3.75 -1.78 12.00
CA PHE A 120 4.75 -1.25 11.07
C PHE A 120 5.20 0.17 11.40
N ALA A 121 4.34 0.99 12.01
CA ALA A 121 4.66 2.37 12.35
C ALA A 121 5.84 2.46 13.33
N ALA A 122 5.96 1.49 14.25
CA ALA A 122 7.06 1.39 15.20
C ALA A 122 8.23 0.51 14.71
N ALA A 123 8.12 -0.11 13.53
CA ALA A 123 9.11 -1.06 13.03
C ALA A 123 10.38 -0.41 12.45
N PHE A 124 10.37 0.92 12.29
CA PHE A 124 11.46 1.72 11.75
C PHE A 124 11.94 2.75 12.80
N PRO A 125 12.76 2.34 13.78
CA PRO A 125 13.03 3.14 14.98
C PRO A 125 13.75 4.47 14.71
N ASP A 126 14.60 4.53 13.67
CA ASP A 126 15.43 5.70 13.36
C ASP A 126 15.02 6.39 12.04
N ALA A 127 13.91 5.96 11.42
CA ALA A 127 13.47 6.46 10.12
C ALA A 127 12.54 7.67 10.22
N SER A 128 12.43 8.43 9.14
CA SER A 128 11.26 9.27 8.90
C SER A 128 10.14 8.41 8.31
N VAL A 129 9.09 8.19 9.09
CA VAL A 129 7.92 7.39 8.73
C VAL A 129 6.77 8.30 8.30
N GLY A 130 6.28 8.08 7.09
CA GLY A 130 5.04 8.68 6.60
C GLY A 130 3.93 7.65 6.47
N ALA A 131 2.69 8.12 6.34
CA ALA A 131 1.61 7.26 5.88
C ALA A 131 0.67 7.98 4.89
N ASP A 132 0.20 7.23 3.89
CA ASP A 132 -1.02 7.51 3.13
C ASP A 132 -2.18 6.79 3.82
N ALA A 133 -3.04 7.54 4.52
CA ALA A 133 -4.07 6.95 5.38
C ALA A 133 -5.27 6.38 4.61
N GLN A 134 -5.27 6.46 3.27
CA GLN A 134 -6.42 6.13 2.44
C GLN A 134 -7.02 4.76 2.77
N GLY A 135 -6.20 3.73 2.99
CA GLY A 135 -6.69 2.40 3.29
C GLY A 135 -7.25 2.18 4.69
N TRP A 136 -6.86 2.99 5.66
CA TRP A 136 -7.41 2.92 7.03
C TRP A 136 -8.74 3.66 7.16
N LEU A 137 -8.99 4.62 6.29
CA LEU A 137 -10.22 5.40 6.22
C LEU A 137 -11.30 4.76 5.34
N ARG A 138 -11.07 3.53 4.84
CA ARG A 138 -11.98 2.84 3.92
C ARG A 138 -12.48 1.51 4.46
N ARG A 139 -13.78 1.27 4.38
CA ARG A 139 -14.42 -0.02 4.68
C ARG A 139 -14.93 -0.68 3.43
N ARG A 140 -14.82 -2.01 3.40
CA ARG A 140 -15.54 -2.84 2.43
C ARG A 140 -16.97 -3.09 2.94
N GLY A 141 -17.94 -2.49 2.27
CA GLY A 141 -19.36 -2.74 2.47
C GLY A 141 -19.91 -3.93 1.65
N PRO A 142 -21.24 -4.15 1.71
CA PRO A 142 -21.93 -5.17 0.93
C PRO A 142 -21.62 -5.07 -0.58
N GLY A 143 -21.45 -6.23 -1.22
CA GLY A 143 -21.09 -6.28 -2.65
C GLY A 143 -19.69 -5.79 -2.98
N GLY A 144 -18.88 -5.45 -1.98
CA GLY A 144 -17.52 -4.91 -2.15
C GLY A 144 -17.47 -3.39 -2.28
N ALA A 145 -18.59 -2.68 -2.14
CA ALA A 145 -18.60 -1.22 -2.22
C ALA A 145 -17.63 -0.62 -1.18
N VAL A 146 -16.79 0.32 -1.60
CA VAL A 146 -15.89 1.02 -0.69
C VAL A 146 -16.61 2.24 -0.14
N THR A 147 -16.63 2.39 1.18
CA THR A 147 -17.20 3.54 1.88
C THR A 147 -16.22 4.08 2.92
N PRO A 148 -16.32 5.35 3.32
CA PRO A 148 -15.53 5.88 4.42
C PRO A 148 -15.76 5.11 5.74
N GLN A 149 -14.75 5.09 6.60
CA GLN A 149 -14.84 4.67 8.00
C GLN A 149 -13.94 5.52 8.89
N GLU A 150 -14.18 5.46 10.19
CA GLU A 150 -13.22 5.95 11.19
C GLU A 150 -11.97 5.07 11.19
N TRP A 151 -10.81 5.69 11.44
CA TRP A 151 -9.55 4.98 11.58
C TRP A 151 -9.40 4.54 13.04
N GLU A 152 -9.74 3.29 13.32
CA GLU A 152 -9.78 2.71 14.66
C GLU A 152 -8.40 2.69 15.34
N ASP A 153 -7.35 2.31 14.62
CA ASP A 153 -5.97 2.18 15.15
C ASP A 153 -5.12 3.46 15.04
N ALA A 154 -5.73 4.63 14.81
CA ALA A 154 -5.00 5.88 14.62
C ALA A 154 -4.08 6.20 15.82
N GLY A 155 -4.53 5.90 17.05
CA GLY A 155 -3.73 6.11 18.26
C GLY A 155 -2.47 5.26 18.36
N LEU A 156 -2.41 4.12 17.64
CA LEU A 156 -1.23 3.26 17.59
C LEU A 156 -0.23 3.72 16.52
N VAL A 157 -0.71 4.36 15.45
CA VAL A 157 0.12 4.73 14.30
C VAL A 157 0.61 6.17 14.39
N LEU A 158 -0.29 7.13 14.65
CA LEU A 158 0.01 8.57 14.59
C LEU A 158 1.21 9.01 15.44
N PRO A 159 1.46 8.47 16.65
CA PRO A 159 2.62 8.87 17.45
C PRO A 159 3.98 8.61 16.78
N HIS A 160 4.03 7.74 15.77
CA HIS A 160 5.26 7.36 15.07
C HIS A 160 5.45 8.10 13.74
N LEU A 161 4.44 8.80 13.22
CA LEU A 161 4.50 9.43 11.91
C LEU A 161 5.07 10.85 11.96
N GLN A 162 5.92 11.18 10.97
CA GLN A 162 6.36 12.55 10.69
C GLN A 162 5.59 13.18 9.52
N LEU A 163 4.90 12.36 8.71
CA LEU A 163 4.07 12.80 7.59
C LEU A 163 2.77 11.98 7.54
N LEU A 164 1.65 12.67 7.37
CA LEU A 164 0.37 12.05 7.09
C LEU A 164 -0.22 12.66 5.81
N VAL A 165 -0.58 11.80 4.85
CA VAL A 165 -1.25 12.18 3.62
C VAL A 165 -2.71 11.74 3.70
N VAL A 166 -3.60 12.70 3.44
CA VAL A 166 -5.07 12.53 3.37
C VAL A 166 -5.61 13.38 2.22
N SER A 167 -6.77 13.01 1.69
CA SER A 167 -7.50 13.81 0.70
C SER A 167 -8.96 13.95 1.11
N ASP A 168 -9.62 14.97 0.57
CA ASP A 168 -11.08 15.05 0.58
C ASP A 168 -11.65 13.91 -0.32
N GLU A 169 -12.74 13.27 0.09
CA GLU A 169 -13.42 12.20 -0.68
C GLU A 169 -14.78 12.67 -1.24
#